data_AF-A0A3R6EFQ8-F1
#
_entry.id   AF-A0A3R6EFQ8-F1
#
_cell.length_a   1.000
_cell.length_b   1.000
_cell.length_c   1.000
_cell.angle_alpha   90.00
_cell.angle_beta   90.00
_cell.angle_gamma   90.00
#
_symmetry.space_group_name_H-M   'P 1'
#
loop_
_entity.id
_entity.type
_entity.pdbx_description
1 polymer ?
#
loop_
_entity_poly.entity_id
_entity_poly.type
_entity_poly.pdbx_seq_one_letter_code
_entity_poly.pdbx_strand_id
1 'polypeptide(L)'
;MIDLDNPELQNALQIIQFTRRSLFLTGKAGTGKSTFLRYIAANTKKKHIILAPTGIAAINAGGSTLHSFFKLPFHPLLPNDSMYSVRNIRNTLKYNSEKIKIIREVELIIIDEISMVRADIIDFLDKILRVYCRNMREPFGGKQLLLVGDIFQLEPVVREDDRRLLSPFYRSSFFFNAKVFEYFKLVSIELKKVYRQSDPVFISILDHIRTSQVPMQDLQRLNQRVGAQLDESDSKLAITLSTRRDTVDYINDSQLQRLPGEPCLFRGHIQGEFPESSLPTPIELYLKTGAQVIFIKNDIEHQWVNGTLGTIIGFDEDEDAKIYVRTEEGKDVMVEPAAWSNMRYHFNEVEKKIEEEEIGRYEQYPIRLAWAITVHKSQGLTFNQVKIDFTGGVFAGGQTYVALSRCTSLEGISLQEPLRQSDVFVRNDVKQFARHYNDQSTINTALTQSKADKQYHDAVKAFDRGDMQSALDNFFLAIHSRYDIEQPLAKRFIRRKLNRVNELQAENERLREEIRKKDEEKEKQQKFLKRLATEYVIMGKECEKEGMKEAAIMNYRKALTLYPEHPEAKKRLLKVKR
;
A
#
# COMPACT_ATOMS: atom_id res chain seq x y z
N MET A 1 17.44 -12.19 3.73
CA MET A 1 17.80 -10.82 3.28
C MET A 1 17.37 -10.65 1.83
N ILE A 2 17.13 -9.41 1.36
CA ILE A 2 16.76 -9.14 -0.04
C ILE A 2 18.02 -9.16 -0.92
N ASP A 3 17.91 -9.75 -2.12
CA ASP A 3 18.98 -9.78 -3.12
C ASP A 3 18.94 -8.47 -3.93
N LEU A 4 19.78 -7.51 -3.55
CA LEU A 4 19.87 -6.21 -4.22
C LEU A 4 20.62 -6.26 -5.55
N ASP A 5 21.29 -7.37 -5.86
CA ASP A 5 22.02 -7.52 -7.13
C ASP A 5 21.11 -8.04 -8.26
N ASN A 6 19.87 -8.41 -7.93
CA ASN A 6 18.88 -8.85 -8.89
C ASN A 6 18.36 -7.67 -9.75
N PRO A 7 18.57 -7.69 -11.09
CA PRO A 7 18.24 -6.56 -11.96
C PRO A 7 16.73 -6.32 -12.06
N GLU A 8 15.90 -7.36 -12.04
CA GLU A 8 14.44 -7.21 -12.03
C GLU A 8 13.95 -6.53 -10.75
N LEU A 9 14.52 -6.89 -9.59
CA LEU A 9 14.21 -6.21 -8.31
C LEU A 9 14.64 -4.74 -8.34
N GLN A 10 15.83 -4.43 -8.88
CA GLN A 10 16.30 -3.05 -9.00
C GLN A 10 15.40 -2.19 -9.90
N ASN A 11 14.96 -2.74 -11.03
CA ASN A 11 13.99 -2.04 -11.90
C ASN A 11 12.66 -1.78 -11.17
N ALA A 12 12.16 -2.78 -10.44
CA ALA A 12 10.95 -2.63 -9.63
C ALA A 12 11.11 -1.57 -8.54
N LEU A 13 12.23 -1.56 -7.82
CA LEU A 13 12.57 -0.54 -6.81
C LEU A 13 12.56 0.86 -7.41
N GLN A 14 13.23 1.05 -8.55
CA GLN A 14 13.30 2.37 -9.19
C GLN A 14 11.92 2.88 -9.63
N ILE A 15 11.09 2.01 -10.22
CA ILE A 15 9.72 2.38 -10.62
C ILE A 15 8.90 2.74 -9.39
N ILE A 16 8.91 1.92 -8.34
CA ILE A 16 8.10 2.17 -7.13
C ILE A 16 8.58 3.38 -6.36
N GLN A 17 9.89 3.64 -6.24
CA GLN A 17 10.38 4.78 -5.46
C GLN A 17 10.24 6.10 -6.21
N PHE A 18 10.49 6.12 -7.52
CA PHE A 18 10.67 7.38 -8.26
C PHE A 18 9.54 7.71 -9.25
N THR A 19 8.61 6.79 -9.57
CA THR A 19 7.48 7.07 -10.49
C THR A 19 6.13 7.13 -9.78
N ARG A 20 5.07 7.57 -10.46
CA ARG A 20 3.67 7.25 -10.10
C ARG A 20 3.07 6.11 -10.94
N ARG A 21 3.89 5.39 -11.71
CA ARG A 21 3.44 4.30 -12.58
C ARG A 21 3.15 3.07 -11.74
N SER A 22 1.95 2.53 -11.88
CA SER A 22 1.60 1.25 -11.27
C SER A 22 2.42 0.11 -11.86
N LEU A 23 2.81 -0.81 -10.99
CA LEU A 23 3.66 -1.95 -11.30
C LEU A 23 2.94 -3.23 -10.89
N PHE A 24 2.96 -4.23 -11.77
CA PHE A 24 2.68 -5.61 -11.44
C PHE A 24 4.00 -6.37 -11.28
N LEU A 25 4.26 -6.85 -10.07
CA LEU A 25 5.40 -7.67 -9.74
C LEU A 25 4.94 -9.12 -9.62
N THR A 26 5.47 -9.96 -10.50
CA THR A 26 5.21 -11.40 -10.53
C THR A 26 6.50 -12.18 -10.43
N GLY A 27 6.38 -13.48 -10.34
CA GLY A 27 7.50 -14.40 -10.25
C GLY A 27 7.04 -15.75 -9.80
N LYS A 28 7.84 -16.77 -10.10
CA LYS A 28 7.61 -18.16 -9.69
C LYS A 28 7.50 -18.29 -8.17
N ALA A 29 7.00 -19.43 -7.70
CA ALA A 29 7.10 -19.79 -6.28
C ALA A 29 8.57 -19.66 -5.82
N GLY A 30 8.79 -19.07 -4.63
CA GLY A 30 10.14 -18.95 -4.08
C GLY A 30 11.05 -17.90 -4.71
N THR A 31 10.53 -16.93 -5.47
CA THR A 31 11.33 -15.86 -6.11
C THR A 31 11.53 -14.61 -5.24
N GLY A 32 11.06 -14.62 -3.99
CA GLY A 32 11.27 -13.51 -3.05
C GLY A 32 10.23 -12.37 -3.09
N LYS A 33 9.06 -12.57 -3.73
CA LYS A 33 7.97 -11.56 -3.80
C LYS A 33 7.59 -10.94 -2.44
N SER A 34 7.27 -11.78 -1.44
CA SER A 34 6.90 -11.30 -0.10
C SER A 34 8.06 -10.65 0.65
N THR A 35 9.31 -11.02 0.32
CA THR A 35 10.51 -10.36 0.84
C THR A 35 10.66 -8.95 0.25
N PHE A 36 10.41 -8.80 -1.06
CA PHE A 36 10.39 -7.49 -1.71
C PHE A 36 9.29 -6.58 -1.17
N LEU A 37 8.08 -7.10 -0.95
CA LEU A 37 6.97 -6.34 -0.36
C LEU A 37 7.37 -5.77 1.01
N ARG A 38 7.88 -6.61 1.91
CA ARG A 38 8.36 -6.19 3.23
C ARG A 38 9.48 -5.16 3.15
N TYR A 39 10.40 -5.31 2.20
CA TYR A 39 11.45 -4.33 1.97
C TYR A 39 10.89 -2.97 1.52
N ILE A 40 9.96 -2.95 0.56
CA ILE A 40 9.30 -1.71 0.11
C ILE A 40 8.57 -1.03 1.27
N ALA A 41 7.77 -1.78 2.03
CA ALA A 41 7.03 -1.24 3.16
C ALA A 41 7.97 -0.58 4.19
N ALA A 42 9.11 -1.21 4.49
CA ALA A 42 10.07 -0.68 5.45
C ALA A 42 10.92 0.50 4.92
N ASN A 43 11.16 0.61 3.61
CA ASN A 43 12.14 1.55 3.05
C ASN A 43 11.55 2.65 2.15
N THR A 44 10.28 2.55 1.77
CA THR A 44 9.65 3.55 0.90
C THR A 44 9.40 4.86 1.66
N LYS A 45 9.68 5.99 1.00
CA LYS A 45 9.33 7.32 1.52
C LYS A 45 7.87 7.71 1.24
N LYS A 46 7.18 6.94 0.41
CA LYS A 46 5.79 7.20 0.03
C LYS A 46 4.86 6.81 1.17
N LYS A 47 3.84 7.63 1.40
CA LYS A 47 2.73 7.24 2.28
C LYS A 47 2.03 6.05 1.63
N HIS A 48 2.08 4.89 2.27
CA HIS A 48 1.60 3.65 1.66
C HIS A 48 0.61 2.91 2.56
N ILE A 49 -0.15 2.02 1.94
CA ILE A 49 -1.01 1.05 2.62
C ILE A 49 -0.80 -0.32 1.98
N ILE A 50 -0.95 -1.38 2.77
CA ILE A 50 -0.85 -2.77 2.33
C ILE A 50 -2.22 -3.40 2.42
N LEU A 51 -2.67 -3.95 1.30
CA LEU A 51 -3.97 -4.58 1.16
C LEU A 51 -3.83 -6.00 0.62
N ALA A 52 -4.79 -6.86 0.95
CA ALA A 52 -4.89 -8.20 0.41
C ALA A 52 -6.35 -8.63 0.18
N PRO A 53 -6.62 -9.64 -0.67
CA PRO A 53 -7.97 -10.12 -0.93
C PRO A 53 -8.59 -10.91 0.24
N THR A 54 -7.78 -11.60 1.03
CA THR A 54 -8.24 -12.48 2.12
C THR A 54 -7.68 -12.04 3.48
N GLY A 55 -8.37 -12.39 4.57
CA GLY A 55 -7.95 -12.03 5.94
C GLY A 55 -6.56 -12.56 6.29
N ILE A 56 -6.29 -13.84 5.99
CA ILE A 56 -4.99 -14.48 6.26
C ILE A 56 -3.87 -13.79 5.47
N ALA A 57 -4.09 -13.49 4.19
CA ALA A 57 -3.10 -12.78 3.38
C ALA A 57 -2.85 -11.36 3.90
N ALA A 58 -3.89 -10.66 4.35
CA ALA A 58 -3.75 -9.33 4.95
C ALA A 58 -2.91 -9.36 6.23
N ILE A 59 -3.20 -10.31 7.13
CA ILE A 59 -2.44 -10.50 8.38
C ILE A 59 -0.97 -10.82 8.05
N ASN A 60 -0.71 -11.74 7.12
CA ASN A 60 0.66 -12.13 6.74
C ASN A 60 1.44 -10.99 6.07
N ALA A 61 0.76 -10.12 5.33
CA ALA A 61 1.36 -8.96 4.69
C ALA A 61 1.54 -7.76 5.64
N GLY A 62 1.00 -7.83 6.87
CA GLY A 62 0.98 -6.71 7.81
C GLY A 62 0.05 -5.59 7.35
N GLY A 63 -1.13 -5.93 6.82
CA GLY A 63 -2.06 -4.98 6.24
C GLY A 63 -3.52 -5.31 6.54
N SER A 64 -4.42 -4.74 5.72
CA SER A 64 -5.87 -4.93 5.86
C SER A 64 -6.48 -5.53 4.58
N THR A 65 -7.70 -6.07 4.66
CA THR A 65 -8.34 -6.59 3.44
C THR A 65 -8.84 -5.46 2.52
N LEU A 66 -8.89 -5.68 1.21
CA LEU A 66 -9.52 -4.75 0.25
C LEU A 66 -10.95 -4.40 0.66
N HIS A 67 -11.72 -5.41 1.09
CA HIS A 67 -13.11 -5.27 1.50
C HIS A 67 -13.26 -4.42 2.76
N SER A 68 -12.46 -4.67 3.80
CA SER A 68 -12.51 -3.87 5.03
C SER A 68 -12.02 -2.44 4.81
N PHE A 69 -10.94 -2.26 4.04
CA PHE A 69 -10.39 -0.92 3.79
C PHE A 69 -11.34 -0.06 2.97
N PHE A 70 -11.81 -0.52 1.81
CA PHE A 70 -12.68 0.26 0.92
C PHE A 70 -14.17 0.06 1.19
N LYS A 71 -14.55 -0.65 2.26
CA LYS A 71 -15.95 -1.02 2.54
C LYS A 71 -16.65 -1.64 1.32
N LEU A 72 -15.95 -2.53 0.63
CA LEU A 72 -16.46 -3.15 -0.60
C LEU A 72 -17.56 -4.16 -0.26
N PRO A 73 -18.67 -4.18 -1.03
CA PRO A 73 -19.65 -5.25 -0.90
C PRO A 73 -19.09 -6.57 -1.46
N PHE A 74 -19.62 -7.70 -0.99
CA PHE A 74 -19.18 -9.03 -1.41
C PHE A 74 -19.86 -9.56 -2.68
N HIS A 75 -20.86 -8.84 -3.21
CA HIS A 75 -21.53 -9.19 -4.47
C HIS A 75 -20.76 -8.64 -5.68
N PRO A 76 -21.03 -9.13 -6.90
CA PRO A 76 -20.44 -8.60 -8.13
C PRO A 76 -20.71 -7.10 -8.30
N LEU A 77 -19.71 -6.37 -8.78
CA LEU A 77 -19.78 -4.92 -8.95
C LEU A 77 -19.90 -4.55 -10.43
N LEU A 78 -21.13 -4.33 -10.90
CA LEU A 78 -21.37 -4.09 -12.31
C LEU A 78 -21.00 -2.65 -12.72
N PRO A 79 -20.35 -2.43 -13.88
CA PRO A 79 -20.00 -1.09 -14.34
C PRO A 79 -21.19 -0.15 -14.53
N ASN A 80 -22.35 -0.71 -14.90
CA ASN A 80 -23.61 -0.01 -15.15
C ASN A 80 -24.51 0.11 -13.91
N ASP A 81 -24.04 -0.31 -12.74
CA ASP A 81 -24.82 -0.19 -11.51
C ASP A 81 -25.00 1.29 -11.13
N SER A 82 -26.25 1.74 -11.13
CA SER A 82 -26.65 3.11 -10.81
C SER A 82 -26.35 3.49 -9.35
N MET A 83 -26.35 2.51 -8.42
CA MET A 83 -25.99 2.69 -7.01
C MET A 83 -24.54 3.14 -6.88
N TYR A 84 -23.69 2.62 -7.75
CA TYR A 84 -22.25 2.87 -7.78
C TYR A 84 -21.83 3.80 -8.92
N SER A 85 -22.74 4.65 -9.39
CA SER A 85 -22.40 5.70 -10.34
C SER A 85 -21.49 6.75 -9.69
N VAL A 86 -20.72 7.49 -10.50
CA VAL A 86 -19.82 8.56 -10.03
C VAL A 86 -20.55 9.59 -9.16
N ARG A 87 -21.84 9.82 -9.42
CA ARG A 87 -22.69 10.75 -8.66
C ARG A 87 -23.16 10.16 -7.33
N ASN A 88 -23.49 8.87 -7.30
CA ASN A 88 -24.12 8.22 -6.14
C ASN A 88 -23.12 7.54 -5.20
N ILE A 89 -21.88 7.29 -5.63
CA ILE A 89 -20.90 6.52 -4.84
C ILE A 89 -20.60 7.13 -3.47
N ARG A 90 -20.70 8.46 -3.31
CA ARG A 90 -20.53 9.13 -2.01
C ARG A 90 -21.74 8.95 -1.07
N ASN A 91 -22.91 8.71 -1.64
CA ASN A 91 -24.13 8.47 -0.87
C ASN A 91 -24.17 7.02 -0.38
N THR A 92 -23.64 6.09 -1.18
CA THR A 92 -23.68 4.64 -0.93
C THR A 92 -22.48 4.17 -0.12
N LEU A 93 -21.26 4.53 -0.53
CA LEU A 93 -20.04 4.27 0.24
C LEU A 93 -19.71 5.48 1.12
N LYS A 94 -20.33 5.59 2.30
CA LYS A 94 -20.04 6.67 3.24
C LYS A 94 -18.69 6.44 3.96
N TYR A 95 -17.72 7.26 3.59
CA TYR A 95 -16.44 7.35 4.29
C TYR A 95 -16.46 8.51 5.28
N ASN A 96 -15.92 8.27 6.48
CA ASN A 96 -15.70 9.33 7.45
C ASN A 96 -14.59 10.28 6.97
N SER A 97 -14.46 11.43 7.63
CA SER A 97 -13.47 12.47 7.29
C SER A 97 -12.04 11.92 7.27
N GLU A 98 -11.70 11.10 8.25
CA GLU A 98 -10.41 10.44 8.38
C GLU A 98 -10.10 9.52 7.20
N LYS A 99 -11.02 8.62 6.83
CA LYS A 99 -10.83 7.72 5.69
C LYS A 99 -10.67 8.47 4.38
N ILE A 100 -11.46 9.53 4.18
CA ILE A 100 -11.31 10.41 3.02
C ILE A 100 -9.93 11.05 3.00
N LYS A 101 -9.40 11.43 4.16
CA LYS A 101 -8.05 12.00 4.28
C LYS A 101 -6.98 10.98 3.94
N ILE A 102 -7.04 9.76 4.49
CA ILE A 102 -6.13 8.66 4.15
C ILE A 102 -6.13 8.41 2.64
N ILE A 103 -7.31 8.27 2.02
CA ILE A 103 -7.43 8.04 0.57
C ILE A 103 -6.82 9.19 -0.25
N ARG A 104 -6.90 10.43 0.24
CA ARG A 104 -6.30 11.58 -0.44
C ARG A 104 -4.79 11.66 -0.25
N GLU A 105 -4.29 11.29 0.91
CA GLU A 105 -2.88 11.43 1.29
C GLU A 105 -2.02 10.23 0.88
N VAL A 106 -2.60 9.03 0.77
CA VAL A 106 -1.88 7.83 0.33
C VAL A 106 -1.28 8.07 -1.05
N GLU A 107 -0.07 7.58 -1.31
CA GLU A 107 0.62 7.73 -2.57
C GLU A 107 0.80 6.37 -3.26
N LEU A 108 1.03 5.32 -2.46
CA LEU A 108 1.25 3.95 -2.91
C LEU A 108 0.27 2.98 -2.25
N ILE A 109 -0.47 2.23 -3.06
CA ILE A 109 -1.36 1.16 -2.59
C ILE A 109 -0.73 -0.17 -3.01
N ILE A 110 -0.31 -0.95 -2.04
CA ILE A 110 0.28 -2.27 -2.27
C ILE A 110 -0.83 -3.30 -2.14
N ILE A 111 -1.00 -4.18 -3.13
CA ILE A 111 -1.97 -5.27 -3.09
C ILE A 111 -1.22 -6.59 -3.23
N ASP A 112 -1.13 -7.35 -2.15
CA ASP A 112 -0.58 -8.70 -2.17
C ASP A 112 -1.63 -9.72 -2.64
N GLU A 113 -1.17 -10.84 -3.18
CA GLU A 113 -2.00 -11.90 -3.76
C GLU A 113 -3.02 -11.39 -4.81
N ILE A 114 -2.59 -10.47 -5.67
CA ILE A 114 -3.45 -9.83 -6.70
C ILE A 114 -4.11 -10.83 -7.64
N SER A 115 -3.54 -12.03 -7.83
CA SER A 115 -4.10 -13.09 -8.68
C SER A 115 -5.49 -13.54 -8.24
N MET A 116 -5.83 -13.41 -6.95
CA MET A 116 -7.16 -13.73 -6.42
C MET A 116 -8.17 -12.58 -6.55
N VAL A 117 -7.74 -11.40 -6.99
CA VAL A 117 -8.60 -10.21 -7.10
C VAL A 117 -9.31 -10.20 -8.46
N ARG A 118 -10.62 -9.95 -8.42
CA ARG A 118 -11.43 -9.90 -9.63
C ARG A 118 -11.28 -8.58 -10.40
N ALA A 119 -11.51 -8.62 -11.72
CA ALA A 119 -11.49 -7.44 -12.61
C ALA A 119 -12.43 -6.32 -12.15
N ASP A 120 -13.66 -6.65 -11.72
CA ASP A 120 -14.66 -5.69 -11.26
C ASP A 120 -14.21 -4.92 -10.01
N ILE A 121 -13.46 -5.58 -9.12
CA ILE A 121 -12.91 -4.96 -7.91
C ILE A 121 -11.87 -3.89 -8.25
N ILE A 122 -11.03 -4.13 -9.27
CA ILE A 122 -10.02 -3.15 -9.71
C ILE A 122 -10.67 -1.91 -10.35
N ASP A 123 -11.66 -2.10 -11.23
CA ASP A 123 -12.38 -0.98 -11.83
C ASP A 123 -13.18 -0.19 -10.78
N PHE A 124 -13.74 -0.89 -9.79
CA PHE A 124 -14.44 -0.22 -8.70
C PHE A 124 -13.47 0.56 -7.81
N LEU A 125 -12.29 0.02 -7.55
CA LEU A 125 -11.21 0.72 -6.86
C LEU A 125 -10.79 1.99 -7.62
N ASP A 126 -10.59 1.91 -8.94
CA ASP A 126 -10.33 3.08 -9.81
C ASP A 126 -11.43 4.15 -9.63
N LYS A 127 -12.69 3.74 -9.69
CA LYS A 127 -13.85 4.63 -9.50
C LYS A 127 -13.85 5.31 -8.13
N ILE A 128 -13.65 4.56 -7.05
CA ILE A 128 -13.57 5.09 -5.67
C ILE A 128 -12.45 6.12 -5.59
N LEU A 129 -11.24 5.77 -6.01
CA LEU A 129 -10.08 6.63 -5.88
C LEU A 129 -10.22 7.92 -6.69
N ARG A 130 -10.73 7.85 -7.93
CA ARG A 130 -11.00 9.04 -8.74
C ARG A 130 -11.97 10.01 -8.06
N VAL A 131 -13.07 9.50 -7.50
CA VAL A 131 -14.09 10.32 -6.85
C VAL A 131 -13.61 10.93 -5.53
N TYR A 132 -12.93 10.15 -4.69
CA TYR A 132 -12.50 10.60 -3.37
C TYR A 132 -11.23 11.47 -3.41
N CYS A 133 -10.34 11.22 -4.36
CA CYS A 133 -9.18 12.08 -4.64
C CYS A 133 -9.54 13.32 -5.46
N ARG A 134 -10.78 13.40 -5.99
CA ARG A 134 -11.25 14.48 -6.88
C ARG A 134 -10.40 14.61 -8.15
N ASN A 135 -9.88 13.48 -8.64
CA ASN A 135 -9.06 13.41 -9.84
C ASN A 135 -9.68 12.38 -10.80
N MET A 136 -10.60 12.82 -11.65
CA MET A 136 -11.27 11.95 -12.61
C MET A 136 -10.43 11.66 -13.86
N ARG A 137 -9.31 12.38 -14.05
CA ARG A 137 -8.51 12.33 -15.27
C ARG A 137 -7.47 11.24 -15.24
N GLU A 138 -6.87 11.00 -14.07
CA GLU A 138 -5.85 9.98 -13.92
C GLU A 138 -6.44 8.66 -13.41
N PRO A 139 -5.93 7.51 -13.89
CA PRO A 139 -6.19 6.21 -13.30
C PRO A 139 -5.93 6.22 -11.80
N PHE A 140 -6.80 5.54 -11.05
CA PHE A 140 -6.75 5.41 -9.60
C PHE A 140 -6.65 6.76 -8.89
N GLY A 141 -7.19 7.83 -9.47
CA GLY A 141 -7.10 9.18 -8.91
C GLY A 141 -5.67 9.73 -8.79
N GLY A 142 -4.73 9.20 -9.56
CA GLY A 142 -3.30 9.55 -9.52
C GLY A 142 -2.51 8.78 -8.45
N LYS A 143 -3.10 7.74 -7.85
CA LYS A 143 -2.43 6.85 -6.90
C LYS A 143 -1.63 5.78 -7.63
N GLN A 144 -0.47 5.44 -7.10
CA GLN A 144 0.34 4.35 -7.63
C GLN A 144 -0.10 3.02 -7.01
N LEU A 145 -0.22 1.99 -7.83
CA LEU A 145 -0.45 0.62 -7.35
C LEU A 145 0.82 -0.22 -7.48
N LEU A 146 1.14 -0.99 -6.44
CA LEU A 146 2.07 -2.12 -6.52
C LEU A 146 1.25 -3.39 -6.35
N LEU A 147 1.06 -4.12 -7.45
CA LEU A 147 0.31 -5.36 -7.50
C LEU A 147 1.29 -6.53 -7.41
N VAL A 148 1.21 -7.34 -6.35
CA VAL A 148 2.13 -8.46 -6.12
C VAL A 148 1.34 -9.76 -6.17
N GLY A 149 1.83 -10.76 -6.91
CA GLY A 149 1.20 -12.07 -6.96
C GLY A 149 1.71 -12.93 -8.11
N ASP A 150 1.10 -14.10 -8.29
CA ASP A 150 1.45 -15.03 -9.37
C ASP A 150 0.18 -15.53 -10.06
N ILE A 151 -0.07 -15.08 -11.29
CA ILE A 151 -1.30 -15.39 -12.02
C ILE A 151 -1.38 -16.84 -12.53
N PHE A 152 -0.27 -17.58 -12.44
CA PHE A 152 -0.25 -19.01 -12.77
C PHE A 152 -0.61 -19.90 -11.57
N GLN A 153 -0.81 -19.30 -10.38
CA GLN A 153 -1.27 -20.02 -9.20
C GLN A 153 -2.79 -20.11 -9.21
N LEU A 154 -3.48 -19.50 -8.24
CA LEU A 154 -4.92 -19.65 -8.08
C LEU A 154 -5.67 -18.49 -8.75
N GLU A 155 -6.69 -18.86 -9.52
CA GLU A 155 -7.63 -17.92 -10.10
C GLU A 155 -8.56 -17.33 -9.02
N PRO A 156 -9.18 -16.16 -9.25
CA PRO A 156 -10.23 -15.65 -8.38
C PRO A 156 -11.37 -16.66 -8.27
N VAL A 157 -11.81 -16.95 -7.04
CA VAL A 157 -12.96 -17.83 -6.80
C VAL A 157 -14.24 -17.03 -7.11
N VAL A 158 -14.96 -17.44 -8.16
CA VAL A 158 -16.19 -16.77 -8.62
C VAL A 158 -17.29 -17.81 -8.75
N ARG A 159 -18.43 -17.57 -8.09
CA ARG A 159 -19.62 -18.42 -8.20
C ARG A 159 -20.17 -18.36 -9.64
N GLU A 160 -20.90 -19.39 -10.07
CA GLU A 160 -21.43 -19.43 -11.43
C GLU A 160 -22.37 -18.25 -11.72
N ASP A 161 -23.25 -17.91 -10.78
CA ASP A 161 -24.17 -16.79 -10.91
C ASP A 161 -23.44 -15.45 -11.07
N ASP A 162 -22.42 -15.23 -10.24
CA ASP A 162 -21.56 -14.04 -10.32
C ASP A 162 -20.84 -13.96 -11.66
N ARG A 163 -20.35 -15.11 -12.18
CA ARG A 163 -19.69 -15.19 -13.48
C ARG A 163 -20.65 -14.82 -14.60
N ARG A 164 -21.90 -15.29 -14.57
CA ARG A 164 -22.93 -14.95 -15.56
C ARG A 164 -23.19 -13.44 -15.59
N LEU A 165 -23.27 -12.81 -14.42
CA LEU A 165 -23.47 -11.35 -14.30
C LEU A 165 -22.29 -10.52 -14.83
N LEU A 166 -21.05 -10.98 -14.61
CA LEU A 166 -19.83 -10.26 -15.00
C LEU A 166 -19.44 -10.46 -16.48
N SER A 167 -19.79 -11.62 -17.05
CA SER A 167 -19.40 -12.01 -18.41
C SER A 167 -19.73 -11.00 -19.53
N PRO A 168 -20.83 -10.21 -19.48
CA PRO A 168 -21.10 -9.21 -20.51
C PRO A 168 -20.15 -7.99 -20.46
N PHE A 169 -19.50 -7.76 -19.31
CA PHE A 169 -18.67 -6.57 -19.09
C PHE A 169 -17.17 -6.86 -19.12
N TYR A 170 -16.77 -8.09 -18.82
CA TYR A 170 -15.39 -8.50 -18.62
C TYR A 170 -15.10 -9.78 -19.40
N ARG A 171 -13.98 -9.79 -20.14
CA ARG A 171 -13.53 -10.97 -20.90
C ARG A 171 -13.28 -12.17 -19.97
N SER A 172 -12.71 -11.92 -18.81
CA SER A 172 -12.64 -12.90 -17.72
C SER A 172 -12.44 -12.21 -16.37
N SER A 173 -12.48 -13.00 -15.29
CA SER A 173 -12.46 -12.50 -13.92
C SER A 173 -11.10 -12.00 -13.46
N PHE A 174 -10.00 -12.21 -14.18
CA PHE A 174 -8.67 -11.80 -13.72
C PHE A 174 -8.51 -10.28 -13.62
N PHE A 175 -7.80 -9.81 -12.60
CA PHE A 175 -7.55 -8.38 -12.36
C PHE A 175 -7.05 -7.62 -13.59
N PHE A 176 -6.21 -8.23 -14.44
CA PHE A 176 -5.61 -7.59 -15.62
C PHE A 176 -6.61 -7.35 -16.75
N ASN A 177 -7.81 -7.95 -16.69
CA ASN A 177 -8.91 -7.70 -17.60
C ASN A 177 -9.86 -6.58 -17.11
N ALA A 178 -9.47 -5.86 -16.06
CA ALA A 178 -10.17 -4.64 -15.66
C ALA A 178 -10.09 -3.59 -16.78
N LYS A 179 -11.18 -2.86 -17.00
CA LYS A 179 -11.29 -1.88 -18.10
C LYS A 179 -10.27 -0.77 -17.96
N VAL A 180 -9.88 -0.43 -16.72
CA VAL A 180 -8.83 0.56 -16.47
C VAL A 180 -7.51 0.24 -17.18
N PHE A 181 -7.18 -1.04 -17.36
CA PHE A 181 -5.93 -1.44 -18.01
C PHE A 181 -5.99 -1.42 -19.54
N GLU A 182 -7.17 -1.22 -20.15
CA GLU A 182 -7.28 -1.07 -21.61
C GLU A 182 -6.69 0.25 -22.11
N TYR A 183 -6.77 1.31 -21.30
CA TYR A 183 -6.22 2.64 -21.61
C TYR A 183 -5.01 3.02 -20.75
N PHE A 184 -4.72 2.26 -19.68
CA PHE A 184 -3.54 2.44 -18.85
C PHE A 184 -2.69 1.15 -18.86
N LYS A 185 -1.60 1.17 -19.62
CA LYS A 185 -0.69 0.01 -19.71
C LYS A 185 0.03 -0.20 -18.37
N LEU A 186 -0.23 -1.34 -17.75
CA LEU A 186 0.41 -1.79 -16.52
C LEU A 186 1.82 -2.29 -16.82
N VAL A 187 2.82 -1.75 -16.12
CA VAL A 187 4.20 -2.26 -16.22
C VAL A 187 4.26 -3.60 -15.49
N SER A 188 4.81 -4.63 -16.11
CA SER A 188 4.87 -5.98 -15.53
C SER A 188 6.31 -6.47 -15.47
N ILE A 189 6.79 -6.79 -14.26
CA ILE A 189 8.13 -7.33 -14.00
C ILE A 189 7.99 -8.73 -13.40
N GLU A 190 8.62 -9.71 -14.04
CA GLU A 190 8.71 -11.09 -13.54
C GLU A 190 10.09 -11.37 -12.96
N LEU A 191 10.13 -11.72 -11.67
CA LEU A 191 11.31 -12.22 -10.97
C LEU A 191 11.66 -13.63 -11.44
N LYS A 192 12.88 -13.81 -11.95
CA LYS A 192 13.33 -15.08 -12.54
C LYS A 192 14.11 -15.98 -11.58
N LYS A 193 14.84 -15.39 -10.62
CA LYS A 193 15.70 -16.14 -9.70
C LYS A 193 14.86 -16.86 -8.64
N VAL A 194 14.90 -18.20 -8.66
CA VAL A 194 14.22 -19.06 -7.69
C VAL A 194 15.19 -19.37 -6.54
N TYR A 195 14.75 -19.16 -5.30
CA TYR A 195 15.56 -19.42 -4.09
C TYR A 195 15.08 -20.66 -3.31
N ARG A 196 13.87 -21.17 -3.59
CA ARG A 196 13.23 -22.25 -2.82
C ARG A 196 13.68 -23.64 -3.23
N GLN A 197 13.62 -23.94 -4.52
CA GLN A 197 14.06 -25.22 -5.06
C GLN A 197 15.50 -25.11 -5.55
N SER A 198 16.30 -26.15 -5.28
CA SER A 198 17.68 -26.26 -5.74
C SER A 198 17.84 -27.17 -6.95
N ASP A 199 16.95 -28.17 -7.14
CA ASP A 199 17.01 -29.12 -8.25
C ASP A 199 16.56 -28.51 -9.59
N PRO A 200 17.47 -28.35 -10.58
CA PRO A 200 17.12 -27.82 -11.90
C PRO A 200 16.09 -28.66 -12.65
N VAL A 201 16.08 -29.98 -12.45
CA VAL A 201 15.14 -30.88 -13.15
C VAL A 201 13.73 -30.62 -12.64
N PHE A 202 13.54 -30.64 -11.32
CA PHE A 202 12.24 -30.34 -10.73
C PHE A 202 11.75 -28.92 -11.05
N ILE A 203 12.64 -27.92 -11.05
CA ILE A 203 12.30 -26.55 -11.47
C ILE A 203 11.76 -26.54 -12.91
N SER A 204 12.41 -27.26 -13.82
CA SER A 204 11.97 -27.33 -15.23
C SER A 204 10.59 -27.98 -15.38
N ILE A 205 10.32 -29.06 -14.63
CA ILE A 205 9.00 -29.71 -14.59
C ILE A 205 7.94 -28.72 -14.09
N LEU A 206 8.22 -28.02 -12.99
CA LEU A 206 7.31 -27.00 -12.45
C LEU A 206 7.03 -25.87 -13.44
N ASP A 207 8.03 -25.46 -14.24
CA ASP A 207 7.88 -24.44 -15.27
C ASP A 207 7.01 -24.91 -16.45
N HIS A 208 7.18 -26.16 -16.88
CA HIS A 208 6.33 -26.76 -17.90
C HIS A 208 4.87 -26.89 -17.42
N ILE A 209 4.65 -27.22 -16.13
CA ILE A 209 3.31 -27.27 -15.54
C ILE A 209 2.72 -25.86 -15.43
N ARG A 210 3.49 -24.89 -14.94
CA ARG A 210 3.13 -23.47 -14.83
C ARG A 210 2.62 -22.91 -16.15
N THR A 211 3.19 -23.33 -17.28
CA THR A 211 2.82 -22.83 -18.62
C THR A 211 1.82 -23.74 -19.37
N SER A 212 1.45 -24.87 -18.77
CA SER A 212 0.70 -25.97 -19.39
C SER A 212 1.30 -26.44 -20.71
N GLN A 213 2.62 -26.58 -20.74
CA GLN A 213 3.39 -27.15 -21.85
C GLN A 213 4.17 -28.36 -21.34
N VAL A 214 3.49 -29.29 -20.67
CA VAL A 214 4.13 -30.46 -20.04
C VAL A 214 4.42 -31.54 -21.07
N PRO A 215 5.70 -31.87 -21.33
CA PRO A 215 6.07 -33.03 -22.13
C PRO A 215 5.58 -34.33 -21.47
N MET A 216 5.28 -35.35 -22.27
CA MET A 216 4.88 -36.66 -21.73
C MET A 216 5.93 -37.26 -20.80
N GLN A 217 7.22 -36.99 -21.04
CA GLN A 217 8.31 -37.47 -20.18
C GLN A 217 8.23 -36.90 -18.76
N ASP A 218 7.83 -35.63 -18.60
CA ASP A 218 7.69 -34.99 -17.30
C ASP A 218 6.48 -35.54 -16.54
N LEU A 219 5.35 -35.76 -17.24
CA LEU A 219 4.20 -36.45 -16.65
C LEU A 219 4.54 -37.88 -16.24
N GLN A 220 5.31 -38.62 -17.04
CA GLN A 220 5.78 -39.96 -16.68
C GLN A 220 6.65 -39.93 -15.42
N ARG A 221 7.59 -38.98 -15.31
CA ARG A 221 8.42 -38.80 -14.11
C ARG A 221 7.59 -38.48 -12.87
N LEU A 222 6.59 -37.61 -12.98
CA LEU A 222 5.66 -37.33 -11.88
C LEU A 222 4.86 -38.57 -11.52
N ASN A 223 4.35 -39.31 -12.50
CA ASN A 223 3.51 -40.48 -12.28
C ASN A 223 4.29 -41.70 -11.74
N GLN A 224 5.62 -41.72 -11.85
CA GLN A 224 6.47 -42.66 -11.11
C GLN A 224 6.40 -42.43 -9.59
N ARG A 225 5.90 -41.28 -9.14
CA ARG A 225 5.71 -40.96 -7.72
C ARG A 225 4.34 -41.37 -7.17
N VAL A 226 3.50 -42.04 -7.97
CA VAL A 226 2.21 -42.57 -7.50
C VAL A 226 2.44 -43.66 -6.47
N GLY A 227 1.86 -43.49 -5.27
CA GLY A 227 2.05 -44.42 -4.16
C GLY A 227 3.49 -44.52 -3.66
N ALA A 228 4.36 -43.56 -4.02
CA ALA A 228 5.74 -43.57 -3.57
C ALA A 228 5.78 -43.51 -2.03
N GLN A 229 6.54 -44.42 -1.42
CA GLN A 229 6.81 -44.39 0.00
C GLN A 229 7.69 -43.17 0.29
N LEU A 230 7.15 -42.29 1.14
CA LEU A 230 7.90 -41.19 1.72
C LEU A 230 8.70 -41.73 2.90
N ASP A 231 9.75 -41.03 3.27
CA ASP A 231 10.56 -41.43 4.43
C ASP A 231 9.72 -41.22 5.70
N GLU A 232 9.38 -42.33 6.36
CA GLU A 232 8.54 -42.40 7.57
C GLU A 232 9.38 -42.40 8.86
N SER A 233 10.67 -42.05 8.80
CA SER A 233 11.46 -41.82 10.01
C SER A 233 10.78 -40.76 10.90
N ASP A 234 10.88 -40.90 12.23
CA ASP A 234 10.26 -40.01 13.21
C ASP A 234 10.57 -38.51 13.00
N SER A 235 11.60 -38.19 12.21
CA SER A 235 11.99 -36.83 11.86
C SER A 235 11.35 -36.28 10.57
N LYS A 236 10.78 -37.09 9.67
CA LYS A 236 10.22 -36.58 8.41
C LYS A 236 8.71 -36.69 8.35
N LEU A 237 8.07 -35.55 8.62
CA LEU A 237 6.62 -35.39 8.58
C LEU A 237 6.15 -35.15 7.14
N ALA A 238 5.14 -35.91 6.73
CA ALA A 238 4.47 -35.73 5.44
C ALA A 238 3.10 -35.08 5.64
N ILE A 239 2.77 -34.09 4.81
CA ILE A 239 1.46 -33.42 4.82
C ILE A 239 0.65 -33.75 3.57
N THR A 240 -0.65 -33.99 3.73
CA THR A 240 -1.56 -34.25 2.61
C THR A 240 -2.12 -32.94 2.05
N LEU A 241 -1.97 -32.71 0.75
CA LEU A 241 -2.55 -31.58 0.03
C LEU A 241 -3.76 -32.06 -0.77
N SER A 242 -4.96 -31.59 -0.40
CA SER A 242 -6.21 -31.94 -1.10
C SER A 242 -6.90 -30.71 -1.68
N THR A 243 -7.71 -30.89 -2.72
CA THR A 243 -8.46 -29.79 -3.34
C THR A 243 -9.72 -29.41 -2.57
N ARG A 244 -10.25 -30.31 -1.74
CA ARG A 244 -11.52 -30.10 -1.02
C ARG A 244 -11.34 -30.01 0.49
N ARG A 245 -12.19 -29.18 1.12
CA ARG A 245 -12.12 -28.90 2.55
C ARG A 245 -12.68 -30.05 3.40
N ASP A 246 -13.75 -30.69 2.96
CA ASP A 246 -14.34 -31.87 3.59
C ASP A 246 -13.33 -33.02 3.71
N THR A 247 -12.55 -33.30 2.66
CA THR A 247 -11.48 -34.31 2.69
C THR A 247 -10.41 -33.97 3.73
N VAL A 248 -10.01 -32.70 3.80
CA VAL A 248 -9.00 -32.22 4.76
C VAL A 248 -9.48 -32.34 6.20
N ASP A 249 -10.71 -31.89 6.47
CA ASP A 249 -11.31 -31.92 7.80
C ASP A 249 -11.46 -33.40 8.24
N TYR A 250 -11.95 -34.29 7.35
CA TYR A 250 -12.03 -35.74 7.61
C TYR A 250 -10.69 -36.38 7.95
N ILE A 251 -9.62 -36.10 7.19
CA ILE A 251 -8.29 -36.68 7.46
C ILE A 251 -7.78 -36.21 8.83
N ASN A 252 -7.87 -34.91 9.12
CA ASN A 252 -7.38 -34.38 10.39
C ASN A 252 -8.16 -34.93 11.58
N ASP A 253 -9.49 -34.98 11.50
CA ASP A 253 -10.35 -35.50 12.56
C ASP A 253 -10.13 -37.00 12.77
N SER A 254 -10.04 -37.78 11.69
CA SER A 254 -9.79 -39.22 11.79
C SER A 254 -8.43 -39.54 12.41
N GLN A 255 -7.38 -38.78 12.06
CA GLN A 255 -6.05 -39.00 12.64
C GLN A 255 -5.99 -38.57 14.11
N LEU A 256 -6.63 -37.46 14.48
CA LEU A 256 -6.73 -37.03 15.87
C LEU A 256 -7.49 -38.06 16.73
N GLN A 257 -8.57 -38.64 16.21
CA GLN A 257 -9.35 -39.66 16.92
C GLN A 257 -8.58 -40.97 17.15
N ARG A 258 -7.67 -41.34 16.24
CA ARG A 258 -6.84 -42.55 16.37
C ARG A 258 -5.77 -42.44 17.46
N LEU A 259 -5.37 -41.23 17.83
CA LEU A 259 -4.40 -41.03 18.89
C LEU A 259 -5.00 -41.38 20.26
N PRO A 260 -4.23 -42.06 21.14
CA PRO A 260 -4.67 -42.39 22.48
C PRO A 260 -4.89 -41.13 23.33
N GLY A 261 -5.72 -41.25 24.38
CA GLY A 261 -6.03 -40.16 25.30
C GLY A 261 -7.16 -39.25 24.81
N GLU A 262 -7.66 -38.42 25.72
CA GLU A 262 -8.68 -37.40 25.44
C GLU A 262 -8.04 -36.14 24.85
N PRO A 263 -8.72 -35.41 23.95
CA PRO A 263 -8.20 -34.17 23.41
C PRO A 263 -8.17 -33.06 24.46
N CYS A 264 -7.03 -32.38 24.58
CA CYS A 264 -6.91 -31.14 25.33
C CYS A 264 -7.48 -29.99 24.50
N LEU A 265 -8.31 -29.14 25.14
CA LEU A 265 -8.92 -27.96 24.51
C LEU A 265 -8.14 -26.70 24.89
N PHE A 266 -7.67 -25.97 23.88
CA PHE A 266 -7.07 -24.66 24.03
C PHE A 266 -8.00 -23.60 23.44
N ARG A 267 -8.41 -22.61 24.24
CA ARG A 267 -9.34 -21.55 23.82
C ARG A 267 -8.62 -20.25 23.50
N GLY A 268 -8.81 -19.76 22.28
CA GLY A 268 -8.30 -18.49 21.82
C GLY A 268 -9.11 -17.32 22.38
N HIS A 269 -8.47 -16.17 22.55
CA HIS A 269 -9.08 -14.98 23.12
C HIS A 269 -9.09 -13.85 22.09
N ILE A 270 -10.25 -13.22 21.89
CA ILE A 270 -10.40 -12.03 21.04
C ILE A 270 -10.55 -10.80 21.95
N GLN A 271 -9.74 -9.78 21.69
CA GLN A 271 -9.84 -8.45 22.29
C GLN A 271 -10.12 -7.43 21.18
N GLY A 272 -11.07 -6.51 21.39
CA GLY A 272 -11.42 -5.49 20.39
C GLY A 272 -12.13 -6.03 19.15
N GLU A 273 -11.94 -5.38 18.00
CA GLU A 273 -12.60 -5.71 16.73
C GLU A 273 -11.77 -6.73 15.91
N PHE A 274 -12.10 -8.04 16.00
CA PHE A 274 -11.48 -9.07 15.17
C PHE A 274 -12.55 -9.99 14.53
N PRO A 275 -12.72 -9.98 13.19
CA PRO A 275 -13.73 -10.83 12.53
C PRO A 275 -13.39 -12.32 12.61
N GLU A 276 -14.35 -13.15 13.04
CA GLU A 276 -14.18 -14.61 13.15
C GLU A 276 -13.77 -15.28 11.83
N SER A 277 -14.26 -14.77 10.70
CA SER A 277 -13.91 -15.27 9.37
C SER A 277 -12.43 -15.09 8.99
N SER A 278 -11.73 -14.19 9.69
CA SER A 278 -10.33 -13.85 9.46
C SER A 278 -9.39 -14.53 10.44
N LEU A 279 -9.91 -15.37 11.35
CA LEU A 279 -9.09 -16.02 12.36
C LEU A 279 -8.07 -16.98 11.70
N PRO A 280 -6.78 -16.83 12.02
CA PRO A 280 -5.72 -17.66 11.42
C PRO A 280 -5.76 -19.10 11.94
N THR A 281 -6.25 -19.31 13.17
CA THR A 281 -6.48 -20.61 13.82
C THR A 281 -7.84 -20.60 14.52
N PRO A 282 -8.58 -21.72 14.61
CA PRO A 282 -9.88 -21.76 15.28
C PRO A 282 -9.80 -21.31 16.75
N ILE A 283 -10.91 -20.76 17.25
CA ILE A 283 -11.06 -20.35 18.66
C ILE A 283 -10.88 -21.57 19.58
N GLU A 284 -11.55 -22.67 19.25
CA GLU A 284 -11.39 -23.93 19.96
C GLU A 284 -10.40 -24.82 19.21
N LEU A 285 -9.24 -25.04 19.82
CA LEU A 285 -8.16 -25.86 19.27
C LEU A 285 -8.04 -27.13 20.09
N TYR A 286 -8.47 -28.26 19.50
CA TYR A 286 -8.40 -29.59 20.10
C TYR A 286 -7.11 -30.29 19.68
N LEU A 287 -6.30 -30.71 20.65
CA LEU A 287 -4.98 -31.31 20.42
C LEU A 287 -4.77 -32.56 21.30
N LYS A 288 -3.90 -33.46 20.86
CA LYS A 288 -3.45 -34.65 21.60
C LYS A 288 -1.95 -34.82 21.48
N THR A 289 -1.33 -35.51 22.45
CA THR A 289 0.06 -35.98 22.31
C THR A 289 0.15 -36.91 21.10
N GLY A 290 1.16 -36.71 20.26
CA GLY A 290 1.32 -37.37 18.97
C GLY A 290 0.61 -36.68 17.80
N ALA A 291 -0.11 -35.58 18.02
CA ALA A 291 -0.78 -34.87 16.93
C ALA A 291 0.24 -34.15 16.03
N GLN A 292 0.07 -34.30 14.72
CA GLN A 292 0.85 -33.55 13.73
C GLN A 292 0.24 -32.16 13.54
N VAL A 293 1.08 -31.14 13.72
CA VAL A 293 0.70 -29.74 13.64
C VAL A 293 1.58 -28.96 12.67
N ILE A 294 1.07 -27.84 12.19
CA ILE A 294 1.78 -26.86 11.39
C ILE A 294 1.83 -25.53 12.13
N PHE A 295 3.00 -24.92 12.18
CA PHE A 295 3.17 -23.57 12.68
C PHE A 295 2.64 -22.56 11.67
N ILE A 296 1.78 -21.64 12.10
CA ILE A 296 1.12 -20.65 11.22
C ILE A 296 1.65 -19.22 11.40
N LYS A 297 2.66 -19.03 12.24
CA LYS A 297 3.31 -17.75 12.51
C LYS A 297 4.82 -17.98 12.68
N ASN A 298 5.63 -17.04 12.21
CA ASN A 298 7.08 -17.08 12.44
C ASN A 298 7.37 -16.82 13.92
N ASP A 299 8.32 -17.56 14.46
CA ASP A 299 8.83 -17.33 15.80
C ASP A 299 9.75 -16.10 15.86
N ILE A 300 9.75 -15.42 16.99
CA ILE A 300 10.60 -14.24 17.27
C ILE A 300 12.05 -14.68 17.45
N GLU A 301 12.29 -15.81 18.12
CA GLU A 301 13.63 -16.39 18.31
C GLU A 301 14.09 -17.21 17.09
N HIS A 302 13.30 -17.22 16.02
CA HIS A 302 13.56 -17.98 14.80
C HIS A 302 13.72 -19.48 15.03
N GLN A 303 13.06 -20.05 16.06
CA GLN A 303 13.04 -21.49 16.30
C GLN A 303 12.22 -22.24 15.26
N TRP A 304 11.20 -21.60 14.68
CA TRP A 304 10.41 -22.10 13.56
C TRP A 304 9.93 -20.96 12.66
N VAL A 305 9.42 -21.31 11.48
CA VAL A 305 8.80 -20.38 10.53
C VAL A 305 7.38 -20.83 10.20
N ASN A 306 6.57 -19.93 9.67
CA ASN A 306 5.24 -20.27 9.16
C ASN A 306 5.36 -21.34 8.06
N GLY A 307 4.73 -22.49 8.29
CA GLY A 307 4.81 -23.68 7.45
C GLY A 307 5.57 -24.84 8.05
N THR A 308 6.40 -24.63 9.09
CA THR A 308 7.13 -25.72 9.77
C THR A 308 6.15 -26.76 10.32
N LEU A 309 6.44 -28.04 10.09
CA LEU A 309 5.68 -29.14 10.67
C LEU A 309 6.28 -29.58 12.00
N GLY A 310 5.44 -30.12 12.88
CA GLY A 310 5.89 -30.73 14.12
C GLY A 310 4.88 -31.72 14.68
N THR A 311 5.32 -32.48 15.69
CA THR A 311 4.52 -33.44 16.44
C THR A 311 4.45 -33.01 17.89
N ILE A 312 3.26 -32.97 18.46
CA ILE A 312 3.08 -32.67 19.89
C ILE A 312 3.69 -33.79 20.72
N ILE A 313 4.63 -33.46 21.59
CA ILE A 313 5.30 -34.42 22.49
C ILE A 313 4.76 -34.38 23.92
N GLY A 314 4.07 -33.30 24.29
CA GLY A 314 3.43 -33.19 25.60
C GLY A 314 2.78 -31.83 25.84
N PHE A 315 2.07 -31.75 26.96
CA PHE A 315 1.44 -30.56 27.49
C PHE A 315 1.91 -30.38 28.94
N ASP A 316 2.03 -29.13 29.39
CA ASP A 316 2.29 -28.84 30.79
C ASP A 316 1.06 -29.19 31.67
N GLU A 317 1.29 -29.49 32.95
CA GLU A 317 0.21 -29.88 33.89
C GLU A 317 -0.53 -28.66 34.49
N ASP A 318 0.01 -27.46 34.32
CA ASP A 318 -0.53 -26.21 34.86
C ASP A 318 -1.66 -25.59 34.01
N GLU A 319 -2.48 -24.72 34.61
CA GLU A 319 -3.58 -24.01 33.96
C GLU A 319 -3.13 -23.11 32.78
N ASP A 320 -1.86 -22.68 32.76
CA ASP A 320 -1.19 -21.97 31.66
C ASP A 320 -0.47 -22.95 30.70
N ALA A 321 -1.15 -24.03 30.33
CA ALA A 321 -0.59 -25.21 29.68
C ALA A 321 0.31 -24.89 28.46
N LYS A 322 1.63 -25.01 28.64
CA LYS A 322 2.60 -24.92 27.53
C LYS A 322 2.50 -26.15 26.65
N ILE A 323 2.66 -25.96 25.34
CA ILE A 323 2.64 -27.06 24.37
C ILE A 323 4.08 -27.36 23.94
N TYR A 324 4.51 -28.60 24.11
CA TYR A 324 5.82 -29.04 23.64
C TYR A 324 5.66 -29.71 22.27
N VAL A 325 6.44 -29.25 21.29
CA VAL A 325 6.39 -29.75 19.91
C VAL A 325 7.79 -30.14 19.47
N ARG A 326 7.93 -31.34 18.92
CA ARG A 326 9.12 -31.75 18.17
C ARG A 326 8.94 -31.38 16.71
N THR A 327 9.78 -30.48 16.21
CA THR A 327 9.76 -30.04 14.81
C THR A 327 10.23 -31.17 13.86
N GLU A 328 9.94 -31.03 12.57
CA GLU A 328 10.47 -31.90 11.50
C GLU A 328 12.01 -31.86 11.37
N GLU A 329 12.70 -30.93 12.05
CA GLU A 329 14.16 -30.92 12.13
C GLU A 329 14.68 -31.68 13.36
N GLY A 330 13.79 -32.31 14.14
CA GLY A 330 14.12 -33.03 15.37
C GLY A 330 14.38 -32.14 16.58
N LYS A 331 14.13 -30.82 16.47
CA LYS A 331 14.28 -29.86 17.57
C LYS A 331 13.00 -29.82 18.41
N ASP A 332 13.16 -29.97 19.71
CA ASP A 332 12.08 -29.79 20.69
C ASP A 332 11.94 -28.31 21.02
N VAL A 333 10.73 -27.79 20.85
CA VAL A 333 10.39 -26.39 21.08
C VAL A 333 9.20 -26.27 22.01
N MET A 334 9.22 -25.23 22.83
CA MET A 334 8.11 -24.84 23.68
C MET A 334 7.29 -23.78 22.95
N VAL A 335 5.99 -24.04 22.78
CA VAL A 335 5.09 -23.18 22.04
C VAL A 335 4.22 -22.40 23.02
N GLU A 336 4.33 -21.08 22.94
CA GLU A 336 3.51 -20.15 23.71
C GLU A 336 2.40 -19.53 22.84
N PRO A 337 1.31 -19.02 23.45
CA PRO A 337 0.30 -18.27 22.73
C PRO A 337 0.91 -17.10 21.95
N ALA A 338 0.44 -16.91 20.72
CA ALA A 338 0.85 -15.80 19.88
C ALA A 338 -0.34 -14.88 19.60
N ALA A 339 -0.06 -13.58 19.53
CA ALA A 339 -1.06 -12.57 19.15
C ALA A 339 -1.04 -12.27 17.65
N TRP A 340 -2.21 -12.16 17.03
CA TRP A 340 -2.42 -11.58 15.71
C TRP A 340 -3.20 -10.28 15.85
N SER A 341 -2.67 -9.22 15.26
CA SER A 341 -3.26 -7.89 15.30
C SER A 341 -4.09 -7.64 14.05
N ASN A 342 -5.32 -7.14 14.24
CA ASN A 342 -6.14 -6.59 13.18
C ASN A 342 -5.85 -5.08 13.09
N MET A 343 -5.24 -4.67 11.97
CA MET A 343 -4.75 -3.31 11.80
C MET A 343 -5.76 -2.46 11.01
N ARG A 344 -5.93 -1.21 11.44
CA ARG A 344 -6.60 -0.14 10.71
C ARG A 344 -5.58 0.95 10.42
N TYR A 345 -5.68 1.55 9.24
CA TYR A 345 -4.88 2.72 8.92
C TYR A 345 -5.55 3.99 9.45
N HIS A 346 -4.76 4.85 10.09
CA HIS A 346 -5.15 6.19 10.51
C HIS A 346 -4.16 7.23 9.94
N PHE A 347 -4.56 8.50 9.88
CA PHE A 347 -3.67 9.57 9.42
C PHE A 347 -3.21 10.43 10.59
N ASN A 348 -1.90 10.44 10.86
CA ASN A 348 -1.30 11.26 11.90
C ASN A 348 -1.07 12.69 11.36
N GLU A 349 -1.78 13.68 11.92
CA GLU A 349 -1.69 15.08 11.50
C GLU A 349 -0.33 15.72 11.79
N VAL A 350 0.31 15.30 12.89
CA VAL A 350 1.55 15.90 13.40
C VAL A 350 2.71 15.47 12.51
N GLU A 351 2.85 14.16 12.32
CA GLU A 351 3.92 13.57 11.50
C GLU A 351 3.61 13.61 9.99
N LYS A 352 2.35 13.91 9.62
CA LYS A 352 1.82 13.86 8.25
C LYS A 352 2.04 12.49 7.61
N LYS A 353 2.00 11.41 8.38
CA LYS A 353 2.19 10.02 7.96
C LYS A 353 0.91 9.21 8.11
N ILE A 354 0.81 8.15 7.31
CA ILE A 354 -0.21 7.12 7.52
C ILE A 354 0.41 6.13 8.48
N GLU A 355 -0.29 5.87 9.58
CA GLU A 355 0.16 5.00 10.66
C GLU A 355 -0.83 3.84 10.82
N GLU A 356 -0.35 2.75 11.38
CA GLU A 356 -1.12 1.54 11.63
C GLU A 356 -1.58 1.56 13.08
N GLU A 357 -2.87 1.36 13.31
CA GLU A 357 -3.50 1.27 14.62
C GLU A 357 -4.09 -0.14 14.78
N GLU A 358 -3.76 -0.79 15.89
CA GLU A 358 -4.36 -2.08 16.25
C GLU A 358 -5.77 -1.85 16.81
N ILE A 359 -6.79 -2.34 16.10
CA ILE A 359 -8.21 -2.22 16.51
C ILE A 359 -8.73 -3.49 17.19
N GLY A 360 -8.00 -4.58 17.07
CA GLY A 360 -8.33 -5.84 17.71
C GLY A 360 -7.16 -6.80 17.69
N ARG A 361 -7.14 -7.70 18.66
CA ARG A 361 -6.10 -8.70 18.90
C ARG A 361 -6.75 -10.05 19.07
N TYR A 362 -6.21 -11.05 18.38
CA TYR A 362 -6.56 -12.45 18.61
C TYR A 362 -5.35 -13.18 19.17
N GLU A 363 -5.51 -13.88 20.29
CA GLU A 363 -4.43 -14.60 20.95
C GLU A 363 -4.78 -16.08 21.05
N GLN A 364 -3.88 -16.93 20.53
CA GLN A 364 -4.02 -18.39 20.51
C GLN A 364 -2.66 -19.01 20.18
N TYR A 365 -2.46 -20.30 20.46
CA TYR A 365 -1.24 -21.00 20.02
C TYR A 365 -1.09 -20.94 18.49
N PRO A 366 0.11 -20.63 17.96
CA PRO A 366 0.38 -20.47 16.54
C PRO A 366 0.48 -21.81 15.79
N ILE A 367 -0.40 -22.75 16.08
CA ILE A 367 -0.42 -24.10 15.50
C ILE A 367 -1.82 -24.52 15.05
N ARG A 368 -1.87 -25.44 14.09
CA ARG A 368 -3.10 -26.12 13.63
C ARG A 368 -2.80 -27.58 13.32
N LEU A 369 -3.80 -28.46 13.40
CA LEU A 369 -3.69 -29.83 12.90
C LEU A 369 -3.31 -29.84 11.42
N ALA A 370 -2.39 -30.72 11.05
CA ALA A 370 -1.71 -30.65 9.77
C ALA A 370 -1.36 -32.02 9.16
N TRP A 371 -2.18 -33.05 9.37
CA TRP A 371 -2.10 -34.24 8.53
C TRP A 371 -2.57 -33.97 7.10
N ALA A 372 -3.54 -33.06 6.96
CA ALA A 372 -3.99 -32.55 5.68
C ALA A 372 -4.25 -31.04 5.71
N ILE A 373 -4.02 -30.38 4.58
CA ILE A 373 -4.45 -29.01 4.30
C ILE A 373 -4.95 -28.89 2.86
N THR A 374 -5.80 -27.88 2.62
CA THR A 374 -6.25 -27.60 1.25
C THR A 374 -5.12 -26.99 0.42
N VAL A 375 -5.06 -27.28 -0.88
CA VAL A 375 -4.12 -26.65 -1.83
C VAL A 375 -4.16 -25.12 -1.72
N HIS A 376 -5.34 -24.52 -1.58
CA HIS A 376 -5.51 -23.08 -1.37
C HIS A 376 -4.79 -22.55 -0.12
N LYS A 377 -4.97 -23.20 1.04
CA LYS A 377 -4.31 -22.80 2.30
C LYS A 377 -2.81 -23.11 2.32
N SER A 378 -2.33 -24.01 1.45
CA SER A 378 -0.90 -24.29 1.31
C SER A 378 -0.13 -23.20 0.55
N GLN A 379 -0.83 -22.25 -0.08
CA GLN A 379 -0.20 -21.20 -0.87
C GLN A 379 0.79 -20.39 -0.02
N GLY A 380 1.95 -20.07 -0.62
CA GLY A 380 3.06 -19.45 0.09
C GLY A 380 3.94 -20.41 0.90
N LEU A 381 3.37 -21.50 1.46
CA LEU A 381 4.09 -22.46 2.32
C LEU A 381 5.06 -23.36 1.55
N THR A 382 5.98 -23.99 2.28
CA THR A 382 7.00 -24.90 1.73
C THR A 382 7.10 -26.12 2.64
N PHE A 383 7.18 -27.31 2.07
CA PHE A 383 7.23 -28.58 2.79
C PHE A 383 8.34 -29.47 2.23
N ASN A 384 8.91 -30.32 3.07
CA ASN A 384 9.89 -31.33 2.67
C ASN A 384 9.22 -32.54 2.02
N GLN A 385 8.05 -32.93 2.53
CA GLN A 385 7.31 -34.08 2.04
C GLN A 385 5.81 -33.78 1.90
N VAL A 386 5.24 -34.10 0.74
CA VAL A 386 3.84 -33.86 0.45
C VAL A 386 3.19 -35.10 -0.18
N LYS A 387 1.99 -35.43 0.31
CA LYS A 387 1.08 -36.39 -0.32
C LYS A 387 0.03 -35.59 -1.08
N ILE A 388 -0.02 -35.69 -2.40
CA ILE A 388 -0.97 -34.92 -3.21
C ILE A 388 -2.17 -35.81 -3.51
N ASP A 389 -3.34 -35.35 -3.07
CA ASP A 389 -4.61 -36.02 -3.25
C ASP A 389 -5.53 -35.20 -4.17
N PHE A 390 -5.67 -35.69 -5.40
CA PHE A 390 -6.57 -35.14 -6.42
C PHE A 390 -7.78 -36.02 -6.72
N THR A 391 -8.11 -36.98 -5.85
CA THR A 391 -9.29 -37.86 -6.01
C THR A 391 -10.60 -37.06 -6.19
N GLY A 392 -10.70 -35.89 -5.57
CA GLY A 392 -11.83 -34.96 -5.72
C GLY A 392 -11.86 -34.14 -7.01
N GLY A 393 -10.88 -34.33 -7.90
CA GLY A 393 -10.65 -33.63 -9.15
C GLY A 393 -9.88 -32.31 -9.00
N VAL A 394 -9.21 -31.90 -10.09
CA VAL A 394 -8.61 -30.57 -10.26
C VAL A 394 -9.61 -29.69 -11.01
N PHE A 395 -10.17 -28.68 -10.34
CA PHE A 395 -11.28 -27.88 -10.86
C PHE A 395 -10.92 -26.43 -11.20
N ALA A 396 -9.73 -25.97 -10.81
CA ALA A 396 -9.25 -24.63 -11.14
C ALA A 396 -7.85 -24.65 -11.76
N GLY A 397 -7.62 -23.73 -12.70
CA GLY A 397 -6.32 -23.56 -13.33
C GLY A 397 -5.24 -23.29 -12.29
N GLY A 398 -4.06 -23.88 -12.50
CA GLY A 398 -2.90 -23.71 -11.63
C GLY A 398 -2.92 -24.44 -10.28
N GLN A 399 -4.01 -25.13 -9.90
CA GLN A 399 -4.05 -25.93 -8.66
C GLN A 399 -2.94 -27.01 -8.61
N THR A 400 -2.74 -27.74 -9.71
CA THR A 400 -1.66 -28.73 -9.83
C THR A 400 -0.27 -28.09 -9.66
N TYR A 401 -0.05 -26.92 -10.26
CA TYR A 401 1.18 -26.16 -10.09
C TYR A 401 1.39 -25.73 -8.63
N VAL A 402 0.34 -25.22 -7.97
CA VAL A 402 0.41 -24.80 -6.58
C VAL A 402 0.78 -25.96 -5.68
N ALA A 403 0.09 -27.11 -5.80
CA ALA A 403 0.34 -28.30 -5.00
C ALA A 403 1.79 -28.81 -5.15
N LEU A 404 2.24 -29.01 -6.40
CA LEU A 404 3.60 -29.51 -6.66
C LEU A 404 4.68 -28.53 -6.21
N SER A 405 4.47 -27.23 -6.42
CA SER A 405 5.45 -26.18 -6.02
C SER A 405 5.56 -25.96 -4.50
N ARG A 406 4.76 -26.67 -3.68
CA ARG A 406 4.92 -26.66 -2.22
C ARG A 406 6.09 -27.50 -1.76
N CYS A 407 6.44 -28.54 -2.51
CA CYS A 407 7.57 -29.41 -2.17
C CYS A 407 8.91 -28.75 -2.54
N THR A 408 9.96 -29.07 -1.80
CA THR A 408 11.34 -28.64 -2.08
C THR A 408 12.01 -29.51 -3.16
N SER A 409 11.62 -30.78 -3.27
CA SER A 409 12.16 -31.74 -4.26
C SER A 409 11.10 -32.65 -4.85
N LEU A 410 11.43 -33.34 -5.95
CA LEU A 410 10.56 -34.32 -6.59
C LEU A 410 10.41 -35.59 -5.75
N GLU A 411 11.46 -35.99 -5.05
CA GLU A 411 11.51 -37.16 -4.17
C GLU A 411 10.65 -36.98 -2.91
N GLY A 412 10.39 -35.72 -2.50
CA GLY A 412 9.47 -35.41 -1.42
C GLY A 412 7.99 -35.53 -1.81
N ILE A 413 7.66 -35.76 -3.08
CA ILE A 413 6.28 -35.86 -3.55
C ILE A 413 5.84 -37.32 -3.60
N SER A 414 4.63 -37.59 -3.12
CA SER A 414 3.88 -38.82 -3.35
C SER A 414 2.49 -38.46 -3.90
N LEU A 415 2.08 -39.11 -4.97
CA LEU A 415 0.76 -38.89 -5.58
C LEU A 415 -0.19 -40.02 -5.20
N GLN A 416 -1.44 -39.69 -4.87
CA GLN A 416 -2.49 -40.70 -4.68
C GLN A 416 -2.93 -41.35 -6.00
N GLU A 417 -3.03 -40.53 -7.06
CA GLU A 417 -3.46 -40.94 -8.39
C GLU A 417 -2.52 -40.38 -9.47
N PRO A 418 -2.40 -41.03 -10.63
CA PRO A 418 -1.60 -40.51 -11.74
C PRO A 418 -2.18 -39.20 -12.29
N LEU A 419 -1.31 -38.21 -12.48
CA LEU A 419 -1.63 -36.94 -13.14
C LEU A 419 -1.89 -37.17 -14.63
N ARG A 420 -2.99 -36.61 -15.09
CA ARG A 420 -3.37 -36.57 -16.50
C ARG A 420 -3.02 -35.21 -17.09
N GLN A 421 -2.91 -35.15 -18.41
CA GLN A 421 -2.68 -33.88 -19.09
C GLN A 421 -3.85 -32.90 -18.90
N SER A 422 -5.08 -33.41 -18.70
CA SER A 422 -6.27 -32.62 -18.37
C SER A 422 -6.17 -31.90 -17.03
N ASP A 423 -5.34 -32.40 -16.11
CA ASP A 423 -5.20 -31.86 -14.75
C ASP A 423 -4.21 -30.68 -14.73
N VAL A 424 -3.50 -30.45 -15.84
CA VAL A 424 -2.56 -29.34 -16.02
C VAL A 424 -3.09 -28.39 -17.08
N PHE A 425 -3.85 -27.40 -16.63
CA PHE A 425 -4.38 -26.37 -17.50
C PHE A 425 -4.22 -24.96 -16.91
N VAL A 426 -4.04 -24.02 -17.83
CA VAL A 426 -3.92 -22.59 -17.57
C VAL A 426 -4.75 -21.89 -18.64
N ARG A 427 -5.57 -20.93 -18.22
CA ARG A 427 -6.41 -20.16 -19.15
C ARG A 427 -5.57 -19.39 -20.16
N ASN A 428 -6.10 -19.26 -21.38
CA ASN A 428 -5.41 -18.58 -22.46
C ASN A 428 -5.13 -17.10 -22.13
N ASP A 429 -6.04 -16.43 -21.42
CA ASP A 429 -5.87 -15.04 -20.98
C ASP A 429 -4.58 -14.83 -20.16
N VAL A 430 -4.28 -15.77 -19.26
CA VAL A 430 -3.06 -15.77 -18.45
C VAL A 430 -1.83 -15.90 -19.34
N LYS A 431 -1.86 -16.82 -20.31
CA LYS A 431 -0.76 -17.01 -21.28
C LYS A 431 -0.54 -15.76 -22.13
N GLN A 432 -1.61 -15.11 -22.59
CA GLN A 432 -1.51 -13.88 -23.39
C GLN A 432 -0.92 -12.73 -22.59
N PHE A 433 -1.40 -12.52 -21.36
CA PHE A 433 -0.90 -11.46 -20.50
C PHE A 433 0.59 -11.66 -20.13
N ALA A 434 1.00 -12.91 -19.85
CA ALA A 434 2.38 -13.24 -19.51
C ALA A 434 3.40 -12.98 -20.63
N ARG A 435 2.99 -12.95 -21.91
CA ARG A 435 3.89 -12.63 -23.03
C ARG A 435 4.47 -11.21 -22.98
N HIS A 436 3.85 -10.32 -22.20
CA HIS A 436 4.27 -8.92 -22.07
C HIS A 436 5.09 -8.65 -20.81
N TYR A 437 5.46 -9.69 -20.05
CA TYR A 437 6.34 -9.54 -18.89
C TYR A 437 7.74 -9.11 -19.30
N ASN A 438 8.35 -8.29 -18.46
CA ASN A 438 9.72 -7.81 -18.67
C ASN A 438 9.91 -7.12 -20.04
N ASP A 439 8.85 -6.51 -20.59
CA ASP A 439 8.94 -5.71 -21.81
C ASP A 439 9.85 -4.51 -21.58
N GLN A 440 11.09 -4.63 -22.09
CA GLN A 440 12.14 -3.65 -21.88
C GLN A 440 11.76 -2.27 -22.41
N SER A 441 10.95 -2.19 -23.47
CA SER A 441 10.49 -0.91 -24.02
C SER A 441 9.57 -0.19 -23.04
N THR A 442 8.64 -0.92 -22.43
CA THR A 442 7.69 -0.40 -21.44
C THR A 442 8.40 -0.04 -20.14
N ILE A 443 9.33 -0.88 -19.67
CA ILE A 443 10.13 -0.61 -18.46
C ILE A 443 11.01 0.62 -18.68
N ASN A 444 11.76 0.70 -19.78
CA ASN A 444 12.60 1.85 -20.08
C ASN A 444 11.78 3.13 -20.25
N THR A 445 10.61 3.06 -20.90
CA THR A 445 9.69 4.21 -21.01
C THR A 445 9.22 4.67 -19.63
N ALA A 446 8.84 3.73 -18.75
CA ALA A 446 8.44 4.06 -17.38
C ALA A 446 9.60 4.67 -16.58
N LEU A 447 10.83 4.18 -16.75
CA LEU A 447 12.04 4.71 -16.10
C LEU A 447 12.45 6.08 -16.65
N THR A 448 12.32 6.33 -17.95
CA THR A 448 12.63 7.64 -18.54
C THR A 448 11.59 8.68 -18.13
N GLN A 449 10.31 8.32 -18.14
CA GLN A 449 9.24 9.16 -17.59
C GLN A 449 9.43 9.40 -16.08
N SER A 450 9.97 8.43 -15.34
CA SER A 450 10.38 8.58 -13.93
C SER A 450 11.35 9.72 -13.72
N LYS A 451 12.41 9.75 -14.54
CA LYS A 451 13.45 10.78 -14.46
C LYS A 451 12.84 12.16 -14.69
N ALA A 452 11.96 12.29 -15.67
CA ALA A 452 11.26 13.53 -15.96
C ALA A 452 10.36 13.99 -14.78
N ASP A 453 9.55 13.10 -14.21
CA ASP A 453 8.66 13.45 -13.08
C ASP A 453 9.44 13.89 -11.84
N LYS A 454 10.55 13.21 -11.52
CA LYS A 454 11.45 13.61 -10.43
C LYS A 454 12.03 15.00 -10.67
N GLN A 455 12.53 15.24 -11.88
CA GLN A 455 13.11 16.52 -12.27
C GLN A 455 12.07 17.65 -12.23
N TYR A 456 10.81 17.41 -12.65
CA TYR A 456 9.72 18.37 -12.49
C TYR A 456 9.43 18.68 -11.02
N HIS A 457 9.42 17.67 -10.15
CA HIS A 457 9.20 17.86 -8.71
C HIS A 457 10.33 18.65 -8.04
N ASP A 458 11.58 18.31 -8.36
CA ASP A 458 12.75 19.00 -7.84
C ASP A 458 12.79 20.47 -8.32
N ALA A 459 12.35 20.73 -9.56
CA ALA A 459 12.17 22.08 -10.10
C ALA A 459 11.14 22.89 -9.30
N VAL A 460 9.98 22.31 -8.98
CA VAL A 460 8.94 22.98 -8.16
C VAL A 460 9.47 23.29 -6.76
N LYS A 461 10.15 22.33 -6.11
CA LYS A 461 10.76 22.55 -4.79
C LYS A 461 11.84 23.62 -4.78
N ALA A 462 12.63 23.72 -5.85
CA ALA A 462 13.63 24.78 -5.99
C ALA A 462 12.96 26.15 -6.17
N PHE A 463 11.92 26.21 -7.00
CA PHE A 463 11.11 27.42 -7.20
C PHE A 463 10.47 27.91 -5.89
N ASP A 464 9.85 27.01 -5.12
CA ASP A 464 9.21 27.35 -3.84
C ASP A 464 10.22 27.85 -2.78
N ARG A 465 11.50 27.48 -2.91
CA ARG A 465 12.60 27.96 -2.06
C ARG A 465 13.26 29.25 -2.57
N GLY A 466 12.82 29.78 -3.72
CA GLY A 466 13.38 30.98 -4.35
C GLY A 466 14.67 30.75 -5.15
N ASP A 467 15.12 29.50 -5.32
CA ASP A 467 16.29 29.15 -6.11
C ASP A 467 15.90 28.93 -7.59
N MET A 468 15.87 30.03 -8.34
CA MET A 468 15.45 30.04 -9.73
C MET A 468 16.41 29.30 -10.67
N GLN A 469 17.71 29.30 -10.38
CA GLN A 469 18.70 28.63 -11.25
C GLN A 469 18.51 27.11 -11.20
N SER A 470 18.50 26.54 -9.99
CA SER A 470 18.24 25.11 -9.82
C SER A 470 16.84 24.72 -10.29
N ALA A 471 15.85 25.60 -10.16
CA ALA A 471 14.51 25.35 -10.68
C ALA A 471 14.50 25.22 -12.21
N LEU A 472 15.17 26.13 -12.92
CA LEU A 472 15.27 26.09 -14.38
C LEU A 472 16.11 24.91 -14.87
N ASP A 473 17.24 24.62 -14.24
CA ASP A 473 18.12 23.51 -14.63
C ASP A 473 17.36 22.17 -14.55
N ASN A 474 16.68 21.91 -13.42
CA ASN A 474 15.86 20.72 -13.25
C ASN A 474 14.66 20.71 -14.22
N PHE A 475 14.05 21.86 -14.48
CA PHE A 475 12.93 21.96 -15.42
C PHE A 475 13.33 21.63 -16.86
N PHE A 476 14.48 22.15 -17.34
CA PHE A 476 15.00 21.82 -18.67
C PHE A 476 15.39 20.36 -18.76
N LEU A 477 16.06 19.80 -17.75
CA LEU A 477 16.34 18.37 -17.65
C LEU A 477 15.06 17.53 -17.78
N ALA A 478 13.97 17.96 -17.16
CA ALA A 478 12.67 17.30 -17.24
C ALA A 478 12.07 17.35 -18.66
N ILE A 479 12.12 18.50 -19.33
CA ILE A 479 11.60 18.68 -20.70
C ILE A 479 12.34 17.81 -21.70
N HIS A 480 13.67 17.72 -21.59
CA HIS A 480 14.46 16.85 -22.46
C HIS A 480 14.16 15.37 -22.22
N SER A 481 13.78 15.01 -21.00
CA SER A 481 13.38 13.64 -20.63
C SER A 481 11.93 13.31 -21.03
N ARG A 482 11.03 14.30 -21.03
CA ARG A 482 9.63 14.17 -21.46
C ARG A 482 9.10 15.49 -22.01
N TYR A 483 8.82 15.51 -23.31
CA TYR A 483 8.36 16.70 -24.02
C TYR A 483 6.86 16.96 -23.78
N ASP A 484 6.52 17.51 -22.60
CA ASP A 484 5.14 17.83 -22.20
C ASP A 484 4.75 19.28 -22.42
N ILE A 485 5.71 20.18 -22.64
CA ILE A 485 5.49 21.62 -22.54
C ILE A 485 4.49 22.14 -23.58
N GLU A 486 4.37 21.44 -24.70
CA GLU A 486 3.44 21.80 -25.76
C GLU A 486 1.98 21.42 -25.48
N GLN A 487 1.76 20.55 -24.48
CA GLN A 487 0.42 20.11 -24.08
C GLN A 487 -0.44 21.32 -23.68
N PRO A 488 -1.70 21.42 -24.17
CA PRO A 488 -2.58 22.56 -23.89
C PRO A 488 -2.78 22.84 -22.38
N LEU A 489 -2.77 21.79 -21.56
CA LEU A 489 -2.88 21.89 -20.10
C LEU A 489 -1.64 22.54 -19.47
N ALA A 490 -0.45 22.10 -19.85
CA ALA A 490 0.81 22.66 -19.38
C ALA A 490 0.92 24.14 -19.78
N LYS A 491 0.62 24.47 -21.04
CA LYS A 491 0.56 25.86 -21.53
C LYS A 491 -0.41 26.72 -20.71
N ARG A 492 -1.61 26.22 -20.44
CA ARG A 492 -2.62 26.96 -19.66
C ARG A 492 -2.15 27.21 -18.22
N PHE A 493 -1.49 26.23 -17.60
CA PHE A 493 -0.99 26.35 -16.23
C PHE A 493 0.19 27.33 -16.14
N ILE A 494 1.17 27.19 -17.02
CA ILE A 494 2.33 28.10 -17.13
C ILE A 494 1.83 29.53 -17.34
N ARG A 495 0.91 29.76 -18.28
CA ARG A 495 0.32 31.09 -18.52
C ARG A 495 -0.35 31.65 -17.25
N ARG A 496 -1.12 30.83 -16.54
CA ARG A 496 -1.79 31.27 -15.30
C ARG A 496 -0.78 31.65 -14.22
N LYS A 497 0.31 30.89 -14.08
CA LYS A 497 1.37 31.17 -13.09
C LYS A 497 2.20 32.40 -13.47
N LEU A 498 2.58 32.56 -14.73
CA LEU A 498 3.28 33.75 -15.22
C LEU A 498 2.43 35.01 -15.09
N ASN A 499 1.12 34.93 -15.34
CA ASN A 499 0.22 36.06 -15.11
C ASN A 499 0.20 36.53 -13.65
N ARG A 500 0.49 35.66 -12.67
CA ARG A 500 0.59 36.07 -11.26
C ARG A 500 1.74 37.05 -11.03
N VAL A 501 2.83 36.93 -11.79
CA VAL A 501 3.95 37.88 -11.74
C VAL A 501 3.48 39.26 -12.20
N ASN A 502 2.72 39.32 -13.31
CA ASN A 502 2.16 40.57 -13.82
C ASN A 502 1.15 41.19 -12.82
N GLU A 503 0.30 40.36 -12.20
CA GLU A 503 -0.62 40.82 -11.14
C GLU A 503 0.13 41.41 -9.95
N LEU A 504 1.18 40.73 -9.47
CA LEU A 504 2.00 41.20 -8.35
C LEU A 504 2.81 42.46 -8.68
N GLN A 505 3.25 42.62 -9.93
CA GLN A 505 3.88 43.86 -10.40
C GLN A 505 2.89 45.03 -10.38
N ALA A 506 1.69 44.82 -10.93
CA ALA A 506 0.63 45.84 -10.91
C ALA A 506 0.20 46.20 -9.48
N GLU A 507 0.13 45.22 -8.58
CA GLU A 507 -0.15 45.44 -7.16
C GLU A 507 0.97 46.25 -6.48
N ASN A 508 2.24 45.93 -6.74
CA ASN A 508 3.38 46.70 -6.23
C ASN A 508 3.39 48.14 -6.73
N GLU A 509 3.06 48.38 -8.01
CA GLU A 509 2.95 49.72 -8.56
C GLU A 509 1.85 50.54 -7.87
N ARG A 510 0.67 49.94 -7.67
CA ARG A 510 -0.43 50.57 -6.92
C ARG A 510 -0.03 50.91 -5.48
N LEU A 511 0.60 49.96 -4.77
CA LEU A 511 1.06 50.18 -3.40
C LEU A 511 2.11 51.29 -3.32
N ARG A 512 3.04 51.36 -4.28
CA ARG A 512 4.02 52.46 -4.36
C ARG A 512 3.34 53.81 -4.58
N GLU A 513 2.30 53.85 -5.41
CA GLU A 513 1.54 55.07 -5.65
C GLU A 513 0.73 55.51 -4.42
N GLU A 514 0.12 54.58 -3.68
CA GLU A 514 -0.55 54.86 -2.41
C GLU A 514 0.42 55.40 -1.35
N ILE A 515 1.61 54.81 -1.23
CA ILE A 515 2.66 55.31 -0.34
C ILE A 515 3.02 56.75 -0.71
N ARG A 516 3.25 57.02 -2.01
CA ARG A 516 3.55 58.38 -2.49
C ARG A 516 2.45 59.38 -2.13
N LYS A 517 1.18 59.03 -2.34
CA LYS A 517 0.03 59.90 -1.99
C LYS A 517 -0.02 60.19 -0.49
N LYS A 518 0.19 59.18 0.36
CA LYS A 518 0.24 59.35 1.83
C LYS A 518 1.40 60.25 2.26
N ASP A 519 2.56 60.12 1.63
CA ASP A 519 3.71 60.97 1.91
C ASP A 519 3.43 62.43 1.52
N GLU A 520 2.81 62.67 0.36
CA GLU A 520 2.39 64.01 -0.07
C GLU A 520 1.34 64.63 0.88
N GLU A 521 0.35 63.86 1.33
CA GLU A 521 -0.65 64.31 2.31
C GLU A 521 0.00 64.65 3.65
N LYS A 522 0.92 63.81 4.13
CA LYS A 522 1.68 64.04 5.35
C LYS A 522 2.52 65.32 5.25
N GLU A 523 3.15 65.58 4.11
CA GLU A 523 3.90 66.82 3.88
C GLU A 523 2.99 68.06 3.90
N LYS A 524 1.82 67.98 3.26
CA LYS A 524 0.81 69.06 3.29
C LYS A 524 0.33 69.32 4.72
N GLN A 525 0.02 68.27 5.48
CA GLN A 525 -0.39 68.38 6.88
C GLN A 525 0.71 69.01 7.75
N GLN A 526 1.97 68.61 7.56
CA GLN A 526 3.10 69.23 8.25
C GLN A 526 3.24 70.73 7.92
N LYS A 527 3.08 71.13 6.66
CA LYS A 527 3.10 72.55 6.25
C LYS A 527 1.96 73.33 6.90
N PHE A 528 0.76 72.76 6.96
CA PHE A 528 -0.40 73.38 7.61
C PHE A 528 -0.19 73.56 9.12
N LEU A 529 0.30 72.53 9.81
CA LEU A 529 0.61 72.60 11.25
C LEU A 529 1.69 73.66 11.55
N LYS A 530 2.71 73.78 10.70
CA LYS A 530 3.74 74.85 10.80
C LYS A 530 3.14 76.25 10.66
N ARG A 531 2.18 76.44 9.75
CA ARG A 531 1.48 77.72 9.57
C ARG A 531 0.65 78.08 10.80
N LEU A 532 -0.19 77.16 11.28
CA LEU A 532 -0.98 77.36 12.50
C LEU A 532 -0.10 77.66 13.71
N ALA A 533 1.00 76.93 13.88
CA ALA A 533 1.96 77.20 14.95
C ALA A 533 2.50 78.64 14.88
N THR A 534 2.73 79.17 13.68
CA THR A 534 3.18 80.56 13.48
C THR A 534 2.09 81.57 13.82
N GLU A 535 0.82 81.29 13.52
CA GLU A 535 -0.32 82.13 13.91
C GLU A 535 -0.47 82.19 15.43
N TYR A 536 -0.38 81.05 16.13
CA TYR A 536 -0.36 81.01 17.60
C TYR A 536 0.81 81.80 18.21
N VAL A 537 1.98 81.83 17.56
CA VAL A 537 3.10 82.68 17.99
C VAL A 537 2.77 84.16 17.84
N ILE A 538 2.08 84.56 16.77
CA ILE A 538 1.66 85.95 16.56
C ILE A 538 0.64 86.36 17.65
N MET A 539 -0.38 85.54 17.88
CA MET A 539 -1.37 85.79 18.94
C MET A 539 -0.71 85.84 20.33
N GLY A 540 0.27 84.96 20.59
CA GLY A 540 1.06 85.01 21.82
C GLY A 540 1.81 86.34 22.01
N LYS A 541 2.36 86.90 20.93
CA LYS A 541 3.03 88.21 20.94
C LYS A 541 2.06 89.37 21.15
N GLU A 542 0.82 89.26 20.67
CA GLU A 542 -0.23 90.26 20.90
C GLU A 542 -0.69 90.22 22.36
N CYS A 543 -0.93 89.03 22.92
CA CYS A 543 -1.22 88.88 24.35
C CYS A 543 -0.07 89.40 25.25
N GLU A 544 1.20 89.24 24.85
CA GLU A 544 2.34 89.86 25.54
C GLU A 544 2.23 91.39 25.58
N LYS A 545 1.85 92.03 24.46
CA LYS A 545 1.71 93.48 24.35
C LYS A 545 0.57 94.03 25.21
N GLU A 546 -0.51 93.27 25.35
CA GLU A 546 -1.69 93.63 26.15
C GLU A 546 -1.57 93.27 27.64
N GLY A 547 -0.41 92.74 28.08
CA GLY A 547 -0.17 92.40 29.49
C GLY A 547 -0.76 91.07 29.96
N MET A 548 -1.35 90.27 29.05
CA MET A 548 -1.97 88.97 29.36
C MET A 548 -0.94 87.82 29.31
N LYS A 549 -0.08 87.74 30.33
CA LYS A 549 1.05 86.79 30.37
C LYS A 549 0.66 85.31 30.30
N GLU A 550 -0.40 84.89 30.99
CA GLU A 550 -0.83 83.48 30.98
C GLU A 550 -1.35 83.04 29.61
N ALA A 551 -2.13 83.91 28.94
CA ALA A 551 -2.62 83.68 27.59
C ALA A 551 -1.46 83.59 26.59
N ALA A 552 -0.44 84.45 26.70
CA ALA A 552 0.76 84.37 25.88
C ALA A 552 1.51 83.04 26.06
N ILE A 553 1.71 82.58 27.31
CA ILE A 553 2.35 81.29 27.60
C ILE A 553 1.57 80.12 27.00
N MET A 554 0.24 80.14 27.09
CA MET A 554 -0.61 79.09 26.50
C MET A 554 -0.50 79.06 24.98
N ASN A 555 -0.52 80.23 24.32
CA ASN A 555 -0.37 80.35 22.87
C ASN A 555 1.00 79.82 22.39
N TYR A 556 2.09 80.15 23.08
CA TYR A 556 3.41 79.59 22.72
C TYR A 556 3.54 78.09 23.00
N ARG A 557 2.94 77.58 24.08
CA ARG A 557 2.87 76.14 24.32
C ARG A 557 2.09 75.43 23.21
N LYS A 558 0.96 75.99 22.78
CA LYS A 558 0.15 75.45 21.70
C LYS A 558 0.91 75.45 20.37
N ALA A 559 1.64 76.52 20.07
CA ALA A 559 2.52 76.58 18.90
C ALA A 559 3.59 75.45 18.92
N LEU A 560 4.21 75.18 20.06
CA LEU A 560 5.20 74.11 20.21
C LEU A 560 4.58 72.70 20.21
N THR A 561 3.33 72.54 20.63
CA THR A 561 2.60 71.27 20.44
C THR A 561 2.36 70.97 18.96
N LEU A 562 2.06 72.00 18.17
CA LEU A 562 1.78 71.88 16.73
C LEU A 562 3.06 71.78 15.90
N TYR A 563 4.12 72.48 16.29
CA TYR A 563 5.45 72.41 15.68
C TYR A 563 6.55 72.55 16.75
N PRO A 564 7.07 71.42 17.28
CA PRO A 564 8.04 71.42 18.39
C PRO A 564 9.34 72.18 18.11
N GLU A 565 9.75 72.22 16.84
CA GLU A 565 10.98 72.90 16.39
C GLU A 565 10.75 74.38 16.04
N HIS A 566 9.63 75.00 16.45
CA HIS A 566 9.38 76.42 16.17
C HIS A 566 10.34 77.31 17.00
N PRO A 567 11.29 78.01 16.36
CA PRO A 567 12.39 78.68 17.07
C PRO A 567 11.93 79.88 17.89
N GLU A 568 10.96 80.65 17.36
CA GLU A 568 10.48 81.88 18.00
C GLU A 568 9.55 81.55 19.18
N ALA A 569 8.70 80.53 19.06
CA ALA A 569 7.83 80.07 20.15
C ALA A 569 8.66 79.62 21.37
N LYS A 570 9.73 78.86 21.13
CA LYS A 570 10.64 78.36 22.18
C LYS A 570 11.36 79.50 22.90
N LYS A 571 11.88 80.46 22.14
CA LYS A 571 12.58 81.65 22.67
C LYS A 571 11.65 82.56 23.48
N ARG A 572 10.43 82.80 22.99
CA ARG A 572 9.44 83.66 23.65
C ARG A 572 8.88 83.04 24.91
N LEU A 573 8.57 81.75 24.90
CA LEU A 573 8.11 81.02 26.09
C LEU A 573 9.13 81.08 27.23
N LEU A 574 10.43 81.03 26.94
CA LEU A 574 11.49 81.19 27.93
C LEU A 574 11.60 82.63 28.46
N LYS A 575 11.26 83.62 27.63
CA LYS A 575 11.31 85.05 27.99
C LYS A 575 10.13 85.48 28.85
N VAL A 576 8.92 84.97 28.61
CA VAL A 576 7.71 85.31 29.38
C VAL A 576 7.63 84.58 30.72
N LYS A 577 8.35 83.46 30.86
CA LYS A 577 8.49 82.72 32.12
C LYS A 577 9.55 83.28 33.08
N ARG A 578 10.45 84.14 32.59
CA ARG A 578 11.36 84.95 33.42
C ARG A 578 10.62 86.21 33.82
#